data_AF-A0A421JHV3-F1
#
_entry.id   AF-A0A421JHV3-F1
#
_cell.length_a   1.000
_cell.length_b   1.000
_cell.length_c   1.000
_cell.angle_alpha   90.00
_cell.angle_beta   90.00
_cell.angle_gamma   90.00
#
_symmetry.space_group_name_H-M   'P 1'
#
loop_
_entity.id
_entity.type
_entity.pdbx_description
1 polymer ?
#
loop_
_entity_poly.entity_id
_entity_poly.type
_entity_poly.pdbx_seq_one_letter_code
_entity_poly.pdbx_strand_id
1 'polypeptide(L)'
;MPSVAGLLFSSFLGASARKLQVEIIGKEYPRSFSRVVPYLLSMGFFTGSYLLLDGVLEENNKLLQRRLLVLREQRELTDKFFDFETQAIEKQKYSLGSFFSYYEQLGAPNK
;
A
#
# COMPACT_ATOMS: atom_id res chain seq x y z
N MET A 1 -1.61 15.02 1.29
CA MET A 1 -2.22 16.36 1.19
C MET A 1 -3.01 16.59 2.46
N PRO A 2 -2.66 17.63 3.23
CA PRO A 2 -3.26 17.85 4.53
C PRO A 2 -4.74 18.19 4.36
N SER A 3 -5.60 17.41 5.01
CA SER A 3 -7.03 17.63 4.95
C SER A 3 -7.46 18.64 6.02
N VAL A 4 -8.46 19.46 5.69
CA VAL A 4 -9.06 20.41 6.65
C VAL A 4 -9.59 19.67 7.89
N ALA A 5 -10.21 18.50 7.70
CA ALA A 5 -10.65 17.65 8.79
C ALA A 5 -9.47 17.17 9.67
N GLY A 6 -8.35 16.80 9.06
CA GLY A 6 -7.13 16.40 9.78
C GLY A 6 -6.52 17.52 10.61
N LEU A 7 -6.52 18.76 10.09
CA LEU A 7 -6.08 19.95 10.82
C LEU A 7 -7.01 20.28 12.00
N LEU A 8 -8.33 20.24 11.77
CA LEU A 8 -9.32 20.45 12.83
C LEU A 8 -9.23 19.38 13.92
N PHE A 9 -9.09 18.11 13.53
CA PHE A 9 -8.99 17.01 14.48
C PHE A 9 -7.69 17.06 15.29
N SER A 10 -6.54 17.32 14.65
CA SER A 10 -5.25 17.44 15.33
C SER A 10 -5.20 18.64 16.28
N SER A 11 -5.74 19.79 15.89
CA SER A 11 -5.87 20.95 16.77
C SER A 11 -6.81 20.69 17.96
N PHE A 12 -7.95 20.03 17.72
CA PHE A 12 -8.84 19.59 18.80
C PHE A 12 -8.16 18.61 19.75
N LEU A 13 -7.39 17.66 19.23
CA LEU A 13 -6.59 16.72 20.02
C LEU A 13 -5.54 17.43 20.88
N GLY A 14 -4.86 18.45 20.35
CA GLY A 14 -3.93 19.24 21.15
C GLY A 14 -4.63 20.00 22.29
N ALA A 15 -5.78 20.62 22.00
CA ALA A 15 -6.56 21.31 23.03
C ALA A 15 -7.07 20.34 24.11
N SER A 16 -7.57 19.16 23.73
CA SER A 16 -8.08 18.15 24.66
C SER A 16 -6.97 17.49 25.48
N ALA A 17 -5.83 17.19 24.86
CA ALA A 17 -4.64 16.67 25.54
C ALA A 17 -4.15 17.66 26.61
N ARG A 18 -4.12 18.96 26.28
CA ARG A 18 -3.76 19.98 27.28
C ARG A 18 -4.78 20.06 28.40
N LYS A 19 -6.08 19.99 28.09
CA LYS A 19 -7.14 19.98 29.11
C LYS A 19 -6.97 18.80 30.07
N LEU A 20 -6.77 17.59 29.55
CA LEU A 20 -6.51 16.40 30.36
C LEU A 20 -5.25 16.55 31.21
N GLN A 21 -4.15 17.07 30.65
CA GLN A 21 -2.94 17.32 31.41
C GLN A 21 -3.17 18.28 32.59
N VAL A 22 -3.96 19.32 32.39
CA VAL A 22 -4.31 20.28 33.45
C VAL A 22 -5.16 19.62 34.54
N GLU A 23 -6.14 18.81 34.15
CA GLU A 23 -6.99 18.05 35.08
C GLU A 23 -6.16 17.06 35.92
N ILE A 24 -5.23 16.33 35.29
CA ILE A 24 -4.35 15.37 35.97
C ILE A 24 -3.42 16.05 36.97
N ILE A 25 -2.84 17.20 36.60
CA ILE A 25 -1.91 17.94 37.48
C ILE A 25 -2.67 18.67 38.60
N GLY A 26 -3.98 18.88 38.45
CA GLY A 26 -4.79 19.64 39.42
C GLY A 26 -4.41 21.13 39.47
N LYS A 27 -3.84 21.68 38.39
CA LYS A 27 -3.32 23.05 38.38
C LYS A 27 -4.46 24.04 38.11
N GLU A 28 -4.74 24.90 39.09
CA GLU A 28 -5.66 26.02 38.89
C GLU A 28 -4.96 27.15 38.12
N TYR A 29 -5.55 27.54 36.99
CA TYR A 29 -5.05 28.66 36.21
C TYR A 29 -5.81 29.93 36.60
N PRO A 30 -5.11 31.05 36.88
CA PRO A 30 -5.77 32.34 37.00
C PRO A 30 -6.49 32.66 35.68
N ARG A 31 -7.61 33.38 35.75
CA ARG A 31 -8.38 33.84 34.57
C ARG A 31 -7.62 34.94 33.81
N SER A 32 -6.46 34.58 33.25
CA SER A 32 -5.56 35.45 32.50
C SER A 32 -5.25 34.84 31.15
N PHE A 33 -4.90 35.69 30.17
CA PHE A 33 -4.43 35.29 28.85
C PHE A 33 -3.20 34.37 28.88
N SER A 34 -2.45 34.35 29.99
CA SER A 34 -1.33 33.41 30.18
C SER A 34 -1.76 31.94 30.10
N ARG A 35 -3.05 31.63 30.32
CA ARG A 35 -3.59 30.27 30.15
C ARG A 35 -3.66 29.82 28.70
N VAL A 36 -3.71 30.73 27.73
CA VAL A 36 -3.97 30.42 26.30
C VAL A 36 -2.71 29.93 25.60
N VAL A 37 -1.56 30.52 25.92
CA VAL A 37 -0.25 30.17 25.34
C VAL A 37 0.04 28.66 25.36
N PRO A 38 -0.09 27.94 26.51
CA PRO A 38 0.18 26.51 26.52
C PRO A 38 -0.82 25.66 25.72
N TYR A 39 -2.07 26.14 25.54
CA TYR A 39 -3.02 25.47 24.64
C TYR A 39 -2.60 25.65 23.18
N LEU A 40 -2.22 26.86 22.78
CA LEU A 40 -1.72 27.13 21.43
C LEU A 40 -0.46 26.33 21.12
N LEU A 41 0.47 26.21 22.07
CA LEU A 41 1.65 25.37 21.91
C LEU A 41 1.29 23.88 21.73
N SER A 42 0.33 23.38 22.50
CA SER A 42 -0.13 21.99 22.36
C SER A 42 -0.84 21.76 21.03
N MET A 43 -1.74 22.65 20.63
CA MET A 43 -2.40 22.61 19.32
C MET A 43 -1.37 22.67 18.18
N GLY A 44 -0.37 23.55 18.28
CA GLY A 44 0.73 23.66 17.32
C GLY A 44 1.56 22.39 17.22
N PHE A 45 1.86 21.75 18.35
CA PHE A 45 2.60 20.48 18.38
C PHE A 45 1.83 19.35 17.67
N PHE A 46 0.54 19.19 17.96
CA PHE A 46 -0.28 18.14 17.35
C PHE A 46 -0.51 18.39 15.85
N THR A 47 -0.81 19.63 15.47
CA THR A 47 -0.99 20.00 14.06
C THR A 47 0.30 19.87 13.26
N GLY A 48 1.43 20.31 13.82
CA GLY A 48 2.76 20.12 13.22
C GLY A 48 3.11 18.64 13.05
N SER A 49 2.83 17.82 14.06
CA SER A 49 3.03 16.36 13.98
C SER A 49 2.16 15.74 12.90
N TYR A 50 0.89 16.15 12.79
CA TYR A 50 0.00 15.71 11.73
C TYR A 50 0.55 16.01 10.33
N LEU A 51 1.06 17.23 10.11
CA LEU A 51 1.64 17.62 8.81
C LEU A 51 2.87 16.77 8.44
N LEU A 52 3.74 16.48 9.41
CA LEU A 52 4.90 15.61 9.18
C LEU A 52 4.47 14.18 8.81
N LEU A 53 3.50 13.63 9.54
CA LEU A 53 3.00 12.28 9.28
C LEU A 53 2.26 12.19 7.94
N ASP A 54 1.50 13.22 7.56
CA ASP A 54 0.81 13.27 6.27
C ASP A 54 1.80 13.20 5.10
N GLY A 55 2.92 13.93 5.19
CA GLY A 55 4.00 13.88 4.20
C GLY A 55 4.61 12.48 4.06
N VAL A 56 4.93 11.83 5.18
CA VAL A 56 5.49 10.47 5.19
C VAL A 56 4.49 9.45 4.63
N LEU A 57 3.21 9.56 4.98
CA LEU A 57 2.17 8.68 4.46
C LEU A 57 1.97 8.86 2.95
N GLU A 58 2.05 10.10 2.45
CA GLU A 58 1.92 10.38 1.03
C GLU A 58 3.07 9.75 0.22
N GLU A 59 4.31 9.86 0.70
CA GLU A 59 5.46 9.20 0.06
C GLU A 59 5.33 7.68 0.07
N ASN A 60 4.93 7.10 1.19
CA ASN A 60 4.71 5.66 1.28
C ASN A 60 3.60 5.19 0.35
N ASN A 61 2.48 5.91 0.26
CA ASN A 61 1.41 5.60 -0.67
C ASN A 61 1.87 5.66 -2.13
N LYS A 62 2.69 6.66 -2.49
CA LYS A 62 3.30 6.74 -3.83
C LYS A 62 4.18 5.53 -4.12
N LEU A 63 4.98 5.08 -3.16
CA LEU A 63 5.81 3.89 -3.31
C LEU A 63 4.97 2.61 -3.46
N LEU A 64 3.91 2.46 -2.66
CA LEU A 64 3.00 1.32 -2.74
C LEU A 64 2.26 1.28 -4.08
N GLN A 65 1.79 2.42 -4.58
CA GLN A 65 1.16 2.52 -5.89
C GLN A 65 2.10 2.12 -7.03
N ARG A 66 3.37 2.56 -6.98
CA ARG A 66 4.39 2.13 -7.95
C ARG A 66 4.61 0.62 -7.93
N ARG A 67 4.73 0.03 -6.74
CA ARG A 67 4.89 -1.43 -6.59
C ARG A 67 3.68 -2.18 -7.10
N LEU A 68 2.48 -1.70 -6.79
CA LEU A 68 1.23 -2.27 -7.30
C LEU A 68 1.14 -2.22 -8.83
N LEU A 69 1.60 -1.12 -9.44
CA LEU A 69 1.65 -0.98 -10.90
C LEU A 69 2.58 -2.03 -11.51
N VAL A 70 3.80 -2.16 -11.00
CA VAL A 70 4.76 -3.19 -11.47
C VAL A 70 4.20 -4.60 -11.31
N LEU A 71 3.53 -4.90 -10.20
CA LEU A 71 2.90 -6.23 -10.00
C LEU A 71 1.76 -6.49 -10.98
N ARG A 72 1.00 -5.46 -11.37
CA ARG A 72 -0.02 -5.58 -12.41
C ARG A 72 0.60 -5.84 -13.78
N GLU A 73 1.65 -5.12 -14.15
CA GLU A 73 2.39 -5.35 -15.39
C GLU A 73 2.98 -6.77 -15.44
N GLN A 74 3.58 -7.23 -14.34
CA GLN A 74 4.08 -8.60 -14.23
C GLN A 74 2.97 -9.63 -14.39
N ARG A 75 1.79 -9.40 -13.78
CA ARG A 75 0.64 -10.29 -13.94
C ARG A 75 0.16 -10.34 -15.39
N GLU A 76 0.03 -9.20 -16.06
CA GLU A 76 -0.36 -9.16 -17.48
C GLU A 76 0.65 -9.86 -18.39
N LEU A 77 1.95 -9.77 -18.08
CA LEU A 77 2.98 -10.51 -18.79
C LEU A 77 2.86 -12.02 -18.52
N THR A 78 2.70 -12.43 -17.27
CA THR A 78 2.50 -13.84 -16.92
C THR A 78 1.28 -14.43 -17.61
N ASP A 79 0.14 -13.73 -17.62
CA ASP A 79 -1.07 -14.19 -18.33
C ASP A 79 -0.80 -14.33 -19.84
N LYS A 80 -0.07 -13.40 -20.45
CA LYS A 80 0.34 -13.51 -21.87
C LYS A 80 1.26 -14.71 -22.12
N PHE A 81 2.26 -14.95 -21.27
CA PHE A 81 3.22 -16.04 -21.45
C PHE A 81 2.64 -17.42 -21.09
N PHE A 82 1.68 -17.48 -20.17
CA PHE A 82 0.99 -18.70 -19.80
C PHE A 82 0.21 -19.29 -20.98
N ASP A 83 -0.45 -18.44 -21.78
CA ASP A 83 -1.13 -18.85 -23.02
C ASP A 83 -0.15 -19.35 -24.10
N PHE A 84 1.07 -18.79 -24.16
CA PHE A 84 2.10 -19.27 -25.09
C PHE A 84 2.70 -20.61 -24.67
N GLU A 85 2.97 -20.79 -23.37
CA GLU A 85 3.60 -22.01 -22.85
C GLU A 85 2.64 -23.21 -22.95
N THR A 86 1.35 -23.01 -22.62
CA THR A 86 0.32 -24.04 -22.80
C THR A 86 0.15 -24.43 -24.28
N GLN A 87 0.12 -23.47 -25.21
CA GLN A 87 0.06 -23.76 -26.65
C GLN A 87 1.33 -24.43 -27.18
N ALA A 88 2.51 -24.05 -26.67
CA ALA A 88 3.77 -24.67 -27.07
C ALA A 88 3.87 -26.13 -26.58
N ILE A 89 3.46 -26.39 -25.33
CA ILE A 89 3.41 -27.74 -24.74
C ILE A 89 2.40 -28.61 -25.49
N GLU A 90 1.21 -28.09 -25.82
CA GLU A 90 0.23 -28.82 -26.62
C GLU A 90 0.78 -29.18 -28.00
N LYS A 91 1.34 -28.21 -28.75
CA LYS A 91 1.93 -28.46 -30.07
C LYS A 91 3.09 -29.47 -30.01
N GLN A 92 3.94 -29.41 -28.99
CA GLN A 92 5.05 -30.35 -28.82
C GLN A 92 4.56 -31.77 -28.49
N LYS A 93 3.50 -31.92 -27.69
CA LYS A 93 2.88 -33.21 -27.35
C LYS A 93 2.28 -33.89 -28.60
N TYR A 94 1.63 -33.13 -29.48
CA TYR A 94 1.13 -33.66 -30.76
C TYR A 94 2.26 -34.04 -31.74
N SER A 95 3.33 -33.25 -31.79
CA SER A 95 4.50 -33.54 -32.64
C SER A 95 5.20 -34.85 -32.23
N LEU A 96 5.43 -35.07 -30.93
CA LEU A 96 6.10 -36.28 -30.43
C LEU A 96 5.25 -37.53 -30.66
N GLY A 97 3.93 -37.45 -30.45
CA GLY A 97 3.02 -38.57 -30.72
C GLY A 97 3.04 -39.04 -32.17
N SER A 98 3.18 -38.12 -33.14
CA SER A 98 3.28 -38.45 -34.57
C SER A 98 4.62 -39.10 -34.95
N PHE A 99 5.70 -38.76 -34.26
CA PHE A 99 7.03 -39.35 -34.52
C PHE A 99 7.11 -40.78 -33.98
N PHE A 100 6.57 -41.03 -32.79
CA PHE A 100 6.49 -42.37 -32.21
C PHE A 100 5.54 -43.28 -32.99
N SER A 101 4.39 -42.78 -33.46
CA SER A 101 3.46 -43.58 -34.26
C SER A 101 4.03 -43.98 -35.63
N TYR A 102 4.81 -43.10 -36.28
CA TYR A 102 5.52 -43.44 -37.51
C TYR A 102 6.60 -44.50 -37.30
N TYR A 103 7.34 -44.43 -36.19
CA TYR A 103 8.38 -45.41 -35.85
C TYR A 103 7.78 -46.78 -35.53
N GLU A 104 6.66 -46.80 -34.83
CA GLU A 104 5.91 -48.02 -34.52
C GLU A 104 5.31 -48.67 -35.77
N GLN A 105 4.88 -47.86 -36.75
CA GLN A 105 4.39 -48.33 -38.04
C GLN A 105 5.51 -48.91 -38.93
N LEU A 106 6.75 -48.43 -38.81
CA LEU A 106 7.92 -48.99 -39.51
C LEU A 106 8.50 -50.24 -38.81
N GLY A 107 8.26 -50.40 -37.50
CA GLY A 107 8.70 -51.56 -36.72
C GLY A 107 7.69 -52.71 -36.68
N ALA A 108 6.46 -52.50 -37.18
CA ALA A 108 5.44 -53.53 -37.25
C ALA A 108 5.86 -54.62 -38.27
N PRO A 109 5.96 -55.89 -37.87
CA PRO A 109 6.33 -56.96 -38.79
C PRO A 109 5.24 -57.11 -39.86
N ASN A 110 5.64 -56.94 -41.11
CA ASN A 110 4.78 -57.23 -42.27
C ASN A 110 4.25 -58.66 -42.14
N LYS A 111 2.92 -58.80 -42.11
CA LYS A 111 2.27 -60.10 -42.32
C LYS A 111 2.49 -60.57 -43.75
#